data_AF-A0A919C392-F1
#
_entry.id   AF-A0A919C392-F1
#
_cell.length_a   1.000
_cell.length_b   1.000
_cell.length_c   1.000
_cell.angle_alpha   90.00
_cell.angle_beta   90.00
_cell.angle_gamma   90.00
#
_symmetry.space_group_name_H-M   'P 1'
#
loop_
_entity.id
_entity.type
_entity.pdbx_description
1 polymer ?
#
loop_
_entity_poly.entity_id
_entity_poly.type
_entity_poly.pdbx_seq_one_letter_code
_entity_poly.pdbx_strand_id
1 'polypeptide(L)'
;MTTERAYFAGVGRRPGMFVGKASFPLLTAFLTGYDQHAQRHGGPGLTGWHDWLVARRGHGCDHAWPGQVLHLALPNGWDDPWNLPPEDEQHAIEVLFALLDEFAAERAAAQESPAPD
;
A
#
# COMPACT_ATOMS: atom_id res chain seq x y z
N MET A 1 0.55 -20.87 7.84
CA MET A 1 0.22 -19.44 7.99
C MET A 1 0.54 -18.76 6.67
N THR A 2 -0.39 -17.98 6.11
CA THR A 2 -0.11 -17.17 4.91
C THR A 2 0.76 -15.99 5.33
N THR A 3 1.85 -15.71 4.60
CA THR A 3 2.69 -14.53 4.86
C THR A 3 1.93 -13.24 4.52
N GLU A 4 2.31 -12.12 5.10
CA GLU A 4 1.71 -10.80 4.80
C GLU A 4 1.81 -10.47 3.30
N ARG A 5 2.98 -10.73 2.70
CA ARG A 5 3.20 -10.62 1.25
C ARG A 5 2.21 -11.47 0.44
N ALA A 6 2.03 -12.74 0.80
CA ALA A 6 1.09 -13.64 0.12
C ALA A 6 -0.38 -13.22 0.32
N TYR A 7 -0.71 -12.62 1.47
CA TYR A 7 -2.02 -12.06 1.73
C TYR A 7 -2.31 -10.87 0.80
N PHE A 8 -1.42 -9.87 0.73
CA PHE A 8 -1.61 -8.72 -0.16
C PHE A 8 -1.65 -9.10 -1.64
N ALA A 9 -0.81 -10.05 -2.08
CA ALA A 9 -0.89 -10.60 -3.44
C ALA A 9 -2.26 -11.26 -3.71
N GLY A 10 -2.87 -11.89 -2.71
CA GLY A 10 -4.22 -12.43 -2.78
C GLY A 10 -5.30 -11.36 -2.92
N VAL A 11 -5.17 -10.24 -2.18
CA VAL A 11 -6.06 -9.08 -2.28
C VAL A 11 -5.96 -8.44 -3.66
N GLY A 12 -4.74 -8.16 -4.14
CA GLY A 12 -4.51 -7.53 -5.44
C GLY A 12 -4.98 -8.36 -6.63
N ARG A 13 -4.98 -9.69 -6.51
CA ARG A 13 -5.51 -10.58 -7.55
C ARG A 13 -7.04 -10.54 -7.66
N ARG A 14 -7.74 -10.29 -6.56
CA ARG A 14 -9.22 -10.33 -6.50
C ARG A 14 -9.78 -9.21 -5.64
N PRO A 15 -9.50 -7.94 -5.95
CA PRO A 15 -9.86 -6.81 -5.09
C PRO A 15 -11.37 -6.72 -4.83
N GLY A 16 -12.20 -7.03 -5.84
CA GLY A 16 -13.66 -7.05 -5.70
C GLY A 16 -14.19 -8.02 -4.64
N MET A 17 -13.45 -9.09 -4.28
CA MET A 17 -13.88 -9.97 -3.17
C MET A 17 -13.76 -9.31 -1.79
N PHE A 18 -12.95 -8.26 -1.66
CA PHE A 18 -12.70 -7.57 -0.40
C PHE A 18 -13.48 -6.26 -0.29
N VAL A 19 -13.66 -5.55 -1.41
CA VAL A 19 -14.28 -4.21 -1.43
C VAL A 19 -15.54 -4.11 -2.30
N GLY A 20 -16.00 -5.21 -2.92
CA GLY A 20 -17.17 -5.24 -3.80
C GLY A 20 -16.87 -4.66 -5.19
N LYS A 21 -16.57 -3.36 -5.26
CA LYS A 21 -16.08 -2.68 -6.46
C LYS A 21 -14.59 -2.36 -6.25
N ALA A 22 -13.74 -2.89 -7.13
CA ALA A 22 -12.33 -2.54 -7.11
C ALA A 22 -12.17 -1.07 -7.51
N SER A 23 -11.83 -0.23 -6.55
CA SER A 23 -11.49 1.17 -6.75
C SER A 23 -10.34 1.54 -5.84
N PHE A 24 -9.52 2.51 -6.25
CA PHE A 24 -8.35 2.91 -5.47
C PHE A 24 -8.77 3.42 -4.07
N PRO A 25 -9.79 4.30 -3.93
CA PRO A 25 -10.22 4.76 -2.61
C PRO A 25 -10.71 3.63 -1.69
N LEU A 26 -11.50 2.69 -2.21
CA LEU A 26 -12.03 1.60 -1.38
C LEU A 26 -10.92 0.65 -0.92
N LEU A 27 -9.95 0.36 -1.77
CA LEU A 27 -8.80 -0.46 -1.41
C LEU A 27 -7.93 0.22 -0.35
N THR A 28 -7.69 1.53 -0.47
CA THR A 28 -6.93 2.27 0.54
C THR A 28 -7.67 2.37 1.88
N ALA A 29 -9.01 2.49 1.87
CA ALA A 29 -9.83 2.44 3.07
C ALA A 29 -9.77 1.05 3.73
N PHE A 30 -9.85 -0.02 2.93
CA PHE A 30 -9.69 -1.39 3.40
C PHE A 30 -8.33 -1.63 4.06
N LEU A 31 -7.23 -1.20 3.42
CA LEU A 31 -5.87 -1.33 3.95
C LEU A 31 -5.66 -0.47 5.21
N THR A 32 -6.28 0.71 5.28
CA THR A 32 -6.28 1.53 6.49
C THR A 32 -6.99 0.80 7.64
N GLY A 33 -8.13 0.14 7.37
CA GLY A 33 -8.83 -0.69 8.34
C GLY A 33 -8.02 -1.90 8.80
N TYR A 34 -7.29 -2.55 7.88
CA TYR A 34 -6.36 -3.63 8.18
C TYR A 34 -5.25 -3.17 9.14
N ASP A 35 -4.63 -2.02 8.86
CA ASP A 35 -3.57 -1.46 9.70
C ASP A 35 -4.09 -1.06 11.10
N GLN A 36 -5.24 -0.38 11.15
CA GLN A 36 -5.89 0.00 12.41
C GLN A 36 -6.27 -1.21 13.27
N HIS A 37 -6.75 -2.30 12.65
CA HIS A 37 -7.02 -3.55 13.35
C HIS A 37 -5.72 -4.15 13.92
N ALA A 38 -4.65 -4.22 13.12
CA ALA A 38 -3.37 -4.74 13.59
C ALA A 38 -2.83 -3.94 14.79
N GLN A 39 -2.83 -2.61 14.70
CA GLN A 39 -2.38 -1.72 15.78
C GLN A 39 -3.20 -1.92 17.07
N ARG A 40 -4.53 -2.02 16.95
CA ARG A 40 -5.42 -2.28 18.09
C ARG A 40 -5.11 -3.60 18.82
N HIS A 41 -4.60 -4.60 18.09
CA HIS A 41 -4.37 -5.94 18.60
C HIS A 41 -2.87 -6.28 18.77
N GLY A 42 -1.98 -5.29 18.71
CA GLY A 42 -0.54 -5.46 18.93
C GLY A 42 0.22 -6.13 17.78
N GLY A 43 -0.39 -6.21 16.59
CA GLY A 43 0.26 -6.66 15.36
C GLY A 43 1.01 -5.53 14.65
N PRO A 44 2.00 -5.86 13.80
CA PRO A 44 2.83 -4.84 13.15
C PRO A 44 2.10 -4.07 12.05
N GLY A 45 1.05 -4.65 11.44
CA GLY A 45 0.28 -3.99 10.38
C GLY A 45 1.15 -3.40 9.27
N LEU A 46 0.84 -2.17 8.88
CA LEU A 46 1.61 -1.37 7.93
C LEU A 46 2.58 -0.40 8.62
N THR A 47 3.10 -0.74 9.80
CA THR A 47 4.10 0.08 10.50
C THR A 47 5.29 0.38 9.59
N GLY A 48 5.62 1.67 9.43
CA GLY A 48 6.71 2.14 8.55
C GLY A 48 6.34 2.29 7.08
N TRP A 49 5.11 1.94 6.67
CA TRP A 49 4.66 2.05 5.28
C TRP A 49 4.68 3.48 4.74
N HIS A 50 4.15 4.43 5.51
CA HIS A 50 4.13 5.83 5.09
C HIS A 50 5.53 6.40 4.89
N ASP A 51 6.42 6.18 5.86
CA ASP A 51 7.80 6.66 5.80
C ASP A 51 8.58 6.01 4.65
N TRP A 52 8.33 4.72 4.40
CA TRP A 52 8.91 3.99 3.27
C TRP A 52 8.47 4.58 1.92
N LEU A 53 7.18 4.94 1.77
CA LEU A 53 6.68 5.62 0.57
C LEU A 53 7.31 7.00 0.38
N VAL A 54 7.43 7.79 1.47
CA VAL A 54 8.05 9.12 1.43
C VAL A 54 9.52 9.04 1.04
N ALA A 55 10.27 8.09 1.60
CA ALA A 55 11.68 7.87 1.27
C ALA A 55 11.85 7.50 -0.21
N ARG A 56 10.97 6.66 -0.75
CA ARG A 56 11.01 6.22 -2.16
C ARG A 56 10.67 7.34 -3.14
N ARG A 57 9.77 8.24 -2.76
CA ARG A 57 9.40 9.42 -3.56
C ARG A 57 10.55 10.44 -3.63
N GLY A 58 11.38 10.53 -2.58
CA GLY A 58 12.53 11.44 -2.52
C GLY A 58 12.19 12.88 -2.12
N HIS A 59 10.91 13.22 -1.98
CA HIS A 59 10.45 14.50 -1.44
C HIS A 59 9.20 14.32 -0.57
N GLY A 60 9.18 15.03 0.56
CA GLY A 60 8.02 15.08 1.45
C GLY A 60 6.82 15.76 0.79
N CYS A 61 5.62 15.36 1.22
CA CYS A 61 4.37 16.03 0.87
C CYS A 61 3.35 15.78 1.97
N ASP A 62 2.47 16.77 2.21
CA ASP A 62 1.46 16.72 3.28
C ASP A 62 0.34 15.69 3.04
N HIS A 63 0.34 15.03 1.87
CA HIS A 63 -0.61 13.96 1.59
C HIS A 63 -0.34 12.74 2.47
N ALA A 64 -1.43 12.17 3.01
CA ALA A 64 -1.40 10.85 3.63
C ALA A 64 -0.89 9.77 2.66
N TRP A 65 -0.57 8.59 3.18
CA TRP A 65 0.01 7.50 2.39
C TRP A 65 -0.72 7.17 1.06
N PRO A 66 -2.08 7.26 0.93
CA PRO A 66 -2.72 7.02 -0.36
C PRO A 66 -2.30 8.03 -1.43
N GLY A 67 -2.15 9.30 -1.05
CA GLY A 67 -1.67 10.32 -1.97
C GLY A 67 -0.20 10.12 -2.34
N GLN A 68 0.62 9.56 -1.46
CA GLN A 68 2.01 9.19 -1.80
C GLN A 68 2.04 8.10 -2.88
N VAL A 69 1.14 7.11 -2.81
CA VAL A 69 0.99 6.09 -3.87
C VAL A 69 0.55 6.73 -5.19
N LEU A 70 -0.38 7.69 -5.17
CA LEU A 70 -0.79 8.42 -6.38
C LEU A 70 0.36 9.24 -6.97
N HIS A 71 1.21 9.89 -6.16
CA HIS A 71 2.42 10.58 -6.67
C HIS A 71 3.37 9.61 -7.39
N LEU A 72 3.47 8.37 -6.92
CA LEU A 72 4.32 7.35 -7.52
C LEU A 72 3.69 6.72 -8.78
N ALA A 73 2.37 6.54 -8.80
CA ALA A 73 1.65 5.95 -9.93
C ALA A 73 1.40 6.96 -11.07
N LEU A 74 1.05 8.20 -10.73
CA LEU A 74 0.60 9.24 -11.65
C LEU A 74 1.52 10.46 -11.54
N PRO A 75 2.76 10.39 -12.05
CA PRO A 75 3.76 11.45 -11.87
C PRO A 75 3.36 12.77 -12.56
N ASN A 76 2.43 12.71 -13.52
CA ASN A 76 1.90 13.89 -14.21
C ASN A 76 0.81 14.63 -13.42
N GLY A 77 0.42 14.12 -12.25
CA GLY A 77 -0.66 14.69 -11.43
C GLY A 77 -2.02 14.04 -11.69
N TRP A 78 -2.97 14.39 -10.84
CA TRP A 78 -4.37 13.94 -10.85
C TRP A 78 -5.23 15.03 -10.20
N ASP A 79 -6.45 15.18 -10.69
CA ASP A 79 -7.34 16.26 -10.23
C ASP A 79 -8.12 15.87 -8.97
N ASP A 80 -8.78 14.70 -8.99
CA ASP A 80 -9.60 14.21 -7.89
C ASP A 80 -9.19 12.76 -7.52
N PRO A 81 -8.58 12.53 -6.34
CA PRO A 81 -8.20 11.18 -5.90
C PRO A 81 -9.40 10.25 -5.66
N TRP A 82 -10.63 10.78 -5.56
CA TRP A 82 -11.85 10.00 -5.38
C TRP A 82 -12.52 9.59 -6.68
N ASN A 83 -12.14 10.24 -7.79
CA ASN A 83 -12.76 10.05 -9.10
C ASN A 83 -11.71 10.10 -10.22
N LEU A 84 -10.79 9.15 -10.18
CA LEU A 84 -9.77 8.99 -11.21
C LEU A 84 -10.38 8.46 -12.52
N PRO A 85 -9.80 8.80 -13.69
CA PRO A 85 -10.07 8.09 -14.93
C PRO A 85 -9.88 6.57 -14.75
N PRO A 86 -10.67 5.70 -15.42
CA PRO A 86 -10.59 4.26 -15.22
C PRO A 86 -9.18 3.66 -15.45
N GLU A 87 -8.44 4.19 -16.42
CA GLU A 87 -7.06 3.80 -16.71
C GLU A 87 -6.10 4.17 -15.59
N ASP A 88 -6.19 5.39 -15.07
CA ASP A 88 -5.39 5.88 -13.95
C ASP A 88 -5.74 5.16 -12.66
N GLU A 89 -7.03 4.87 -12.42
CA GLU A 89 -7.48 4.09 -11.28
C GLU A 89 -6.90 2.67 -11.32
N GLN A 90 -7.00 2.00 -12.47
CA GLN A 90 -6.43 0.67 -12.62
C GLN A 90 -4.91 0.70 -12.41
N HIS A 91 -4.22 1.66 -13.02
CA HIS A 91 -2.77 1.79 -12.86
C HIS A 91 -2.37 2.07 -11.40
N ALA A 92 -3.10 2.95 -10.70
CA ALA A 92 -2.86 3.24 -9.29
C ALA A 92 -3.06 2.00 -8.40
N ILE A 93 -4.05 1.15 -8.70
CA ILE A 93 -4.26 -0.12 -8.00
C ILE A 93 -3.10 -1.09 -8.25
N GLU A 94 -2.64 -1.22 -9.50
CA GLU A 94 -1.50 -2.08 -9.84
C GLU A 94 -0.23 -1.63 -9.10
N VAL A 95 0.07 -0.33 -9.12
CA VAL A 95 1.20 0.27 -8.40
C VAL A 95 1.07 0.09 -6.89
N LEU A 96 -0.12 0.28 -6.32
CA LEU A 96 -0.38 0.04 -4.90
C LEU A 96 0.05 -1.37 -4.47
N PHE A 97 -0.37 -2.40 -5.22
CA PHE A 97 -0.04 -3.79 -4.86
C PHE A 97 1.40 -4.15 -5.16
N ALA A 98 2.03 -3.56 -6.18
CA ALA A 98 3.47 -3.71 -6.41
C ALA A 98 4.28 -3.13 -5.24
N LEU A 99 3.94 -1.92 -4.79
CA LEU A 99 4.61 -1.28 -3.66
C LEU A 99 4.43 -2.06 -2.35
N LEU A 100 3.25 -2.64 -2.11
CA LEU A 100 3.02 -3.51 -0.94
C LEU A 100 3.83 -4.80 -1.00
N ASP A 101 3.99 -5.40 -2.19
CA ASP A 101 4.83 -6.59 -2.37
C ASP A 101 6.30 -6.30 -2.05
N GLU A 102 6.82 -5.19 -2.57
CA GLU A 102 8.19 -4.74 -2.33
C GLU A 102 8.44 -4.40 -0.86
N PHE A 103 7.55 -3.61 -0.24
CA PHE A 103 7.63 -3.27 1.18
C PHE A 103 7.62 -4.52 2.08
N ALA A 104 6.74 -5.49 1.79
CA ALA A 104 6.69 -6.74 2.54
C ALA A 104 7.95 -7.59 2.33
N ALA A 105 8.54 -7.58 1.13
CA ALA A 105 9.78 -8.29 0.83
C ALA A 105 10.99 -7.69 1.57
N GLU A 106 11.14 -6.36 1.55
CA GLU A 106 12.20 -5.66 2.27
C GLU A 106 12.09 -5.87 3.79
N ARG A 107 10.87 -5.78 4.34
CA ARG A 107 10.63 -6.07 5.76
C ARG A 107 10.98 -7.50 6.15
N ALA A 108 10.69 -8.47 5.30
CA ALA A 108 11.06 -9.86 5.56
C ALA A 108 12.58 -10.04 5.55
N ALA A 109 13.28 -9.46 4.57
CA ALA A 109 14.74 -9.51 4.47
C ALA A 109 15.45 -8.84 5.66
N ALA A 110 14.90 -7.72 6.17
CA ALA A 110 15.41 -7.04 7.35
C ALA A 110 15.25 -7.86 8.65
N GLN A 111 14.23 -8.72 8.73
CA GLN A 111 14.01 -9.61 9.88
C GLN A 111 14.90 -10.87 9.83
N GLU A 112 15.34 -11.27 8.63
CA GLU A 112 16.20 -12.44 8.41
C GLU A 112 17.70 -12.11 8.55
N SER A 113 18.08 -10.83 8.50
CA SER A 113 19.46 -10.40 8.72
C SER A 113 19.76 -10.32 10.22
N PRO A 114 20.66 -11.15 10.79
CA PRO A 114 21.07 -10.99 12.17
C PRO A 114 21.85 -9.66 12.30
N ALA A 115 21.55 -8.90 13.34
CA ALA A 115 22.35 -7.72 13.70
C ALA A 115 23.83 -8.15 13.85
N PRO A 116 24.80 -7.38 13.32
CA PRO A 116 26.20 -7.66 13.59
C PRO A 116 26.48 -7.48 15.08
N ASP A 117 27.11 -8.49 15.69
CA ASP A 117 27.62 -8.50 17.07
C ASP A 117 28.54 -7.30 17.38
#